data_AF-J3EY60-F1
#
_entry.id   AF-J3EY60-F1
#
_cell.length_a   1.000
_cell.length_b   1.000
_cell.length_c   1.000
_cell.angle_alpha   90.00
_cell.angle_beta   90.00
_cell.angle_gamma   90.00
#
_symmetry.space_group_name_H-M   'P 1'
#
loop_
_entity.id
_entity.type
_entity.pdbx_description
1 polymer ?
#
loop_
_entity_poly.entity_id
_entity_poly.type
_entity_poly.pdbx_seq_one_letter_code
_entity_poly.pdbx_strand_id
1 'polypeptide(L)'
;MSTDDRVGPRSANRTLLAVFAITALALVARLVGLGTRVMHWDEGRVGYWILRYHETGEFAYRPIIHGPFLPIVNDYVFTVLPPSDFSARLVVAVVGGLLPLTALLFWTRLRNSETVALALFLAVNPLFVYYSRFMRNDVLVAAFSFAALGFVVAAYDRRDLKYLYPAGVALALGLTAKENGLIYIVCYLGGAFVLFDHRLLRAAQADRPLKQTARGYLVSTKTGLSSWAGDVKSGVFWVVAHSAGAVAAFFLVIVFFYAPRPDLWQMFGDVSMAPDVLEQATVGAWEKFYGQWASGSHQSHDYLPFLFDILETIVYGSGVLVVFSLLGFVVDGYSSGRSRDLVAFAAYWAVASVIGYPVATDIQAPWAAIHVVLPLTIPAAIGGGYIYRTARQSVAIEDAIGTGIAALVILSAVVGVAGANVAYVDSTSENDKQVLQWAQPNNDLKDTLQQMGRIAETNEGHDVLFYGTKHPSSGETLFYVQDESDVLAHWQVSNWHSRLPLPWYTEMYGANVTSTPPNVTATEMAQDAPPVVIAYDWNRSELEDALPGYTVHEHKFKLWNENIVVFIDEEDYVNEQRADLRRAEPASTKRVRNAPVV
;
A
#
# COMPACT_ATOMS: atom_id res chain seq x y z
N MET A 1 24.20 13.57 -30.76
CA MET A 1 23.31 13.78 -29.59
C MET A 1 24.14 13.50 -28.34
N SER A 2 24.36 14.51 -27.48
CA SER A 2 25.41 14.60 -26.42
C SER A 2 25.74 13.33 -25.61
N THR A 3 27.04 13.08 -25.41
CA THR A 3 27.69 11.97 -24.68
C THR A 3 27.77 12.18 -23.15
N ASP A 4 27.04 13.14 -22.60
CA ASP A 4 27.31 13.68 -21.26
C ASP A 4 26.43 13.05 -20.16
N ASP A 5 26.66 11.78 -19.81
CA ASP A 5 26.02 11.11 -18.67
C ASP A 5 26.81 11.35 -17.37
N ARG A 6 26.78 12.61 -16.92
CA ARG A 6 27.40 13.09 -15.66
C ARG A 6 26.40 13.13 -14.52
N VAL A 7 26.92 13.19 -13.29
CA VAL A 7 26.15 13.51 -12.09
C VAL A 7 25.81 15.01 -12.12
N GLY A 8 24.54 15.39 -11.98
CA GLY A 8 24.08 16.78 -11.87
C GLY A 8 23.35 17.40 -13.08
N PRO A 9 22.93 18.69 -12.98
CA PRO A 9 21.75 19.24 -13.65
C PRO A 9 21.92 19.81 -15.08
N ARG A 10 23.06 19.67 -15.77
CA ARG A 10 23.24 20.31 -17.10
C ARG A 10 22.32 19.76 -18.21
N SER A 11 21.79 18.53 -18.07
CA SER A 11 20.74 17.97 -18.94
C SER A 11 19.35 17.92 -18.28
N ALA A 12 19.14 18.71 -17.22
CA ALA A 12 17.98 18.64 -16.33
C ALA A 12 16.64 18.55 -17.09
N ASN A 13 16.46 19.31 -18.17
CA ASN A 13 15.19 19.30 -18.91
C ASN A 13 14.80 17.92 -19.47
N ARG A 14 15.77 17.11 -19.92
CA ARG A 14 15.48 15.77 -20.48
C ARG A 14 15.25 14.73 -19.39
N THR A 15 16.09 14.73 -18.37
CA THR A 15 15.97 13.83 -17.22
C THR A 15 14.65 14.08 -16.50
N LEU A 16 14.33 15.35 -16.23
CA LEU A 16 13.09 15.78 -15.60
C LEU A 16 11.87 15.39 -16.44
N LEU A 17 11.88 15.66 -17.75
CA LEU A 17 10.81 15.25 -18.65
C LEU A 17 10.63 13.72 -18.67
N ALA A 18 11.71 12.95 -18.69
CA ALA A 18 11.65 11.49 -18.64
C ALA A 18 11.03 10.98 -17.34
N VAL A 19 11.45 11.52 -16.19
CA VAL A 19 10.87 11.13 -14.88
C VAL A 19 9.39 11.52 -14.80
N PHE A 20 9.00 12.69 -15.29
CA PHE A 20 7.59 13.09 -15.35
C PHE A 20 6.77 12.18 -16.27
N ALA A 21 7.29 11.83 -17.45
CA ALA A 21 6.62 10.91 -18.37
C ALA A 21 6.47 9.52 -17.74
N ILE A 22 7.52 8.99 -17.10
CA ILE A 22 7.48 7.72 -16.37
C ILE A 22 6.43 7.77 -15.24
N THR A 23 6.37 8.86 -14.48
CA THR A 23 5.38 9.05 -13.41
C THR A 23 3.96 9.10 -13.98
N ALA A 24 3.74 9.82 -15.06
CA ALA A 24 2.43 9.89 -15.71
C ALA A 24 1.96 8.50 -16.18
N LEU A 25 2.86 7.73 -16.80
CA LEU A 25 2.58 6.34 -17.20
C LEU A 25 2.34 5.43 -15.97
N ALA A 26 3.09 5.63 -14.89
CA ALA A 26 2.94 4.89 -13.64
C ALA A 26 1.57 5.13 -13.00
N LEU A 27 1.06 6.37 -13.04
CA LEU A 27 -0.28 6.73 -12.60
C LEU A 27 -1.35 6.05 -13.46
N VAL A 28 -1.24 6.14 -14.79
CA VAL A 28 -2.19 5.49 -15.71
C VAL A 28 -2.25 3.98 -15.45
N ALA A 29 -1.10 3.32 -15.34
CA ALA A 29 -1.01 1.88 -15.09
C ALA A 29 -1.65 1.44 -13.75
N ARG A 30 -1.78 2.35 -12.78
CA ARG A 30 -2.40 2.06 -11.47
C ARG A 30 -3.88 2.44 -11.42
N LEU A 31 -4.30 3.44 -12.17
CA LEU A 31 -5.68 3.93 -12.16
C LEU A 31 -6.60 3.13 -13.10
N VAL A 32 -6.08 2.63 -14.23
CA VAL A 32 -6.89 1.87 -15.20
C VAL A 32 -7.32 0.52 -14.60
N GLY A 33 -8.64 0.33 -14.47
CA GLY A 33 -9.22 -0.90 -13.89
C GLY A 33 -9.01 -1.04 -12.38
N LEU A 34 -8.75 0.05 -11.66
CA LEU A 34 -8.50 0.03 -10.21
C LEU A 34 -9.71 -0.50 -9.40
N GLY A 35 -10.92 -0.25 -9.89
CA GLY A 35 -12.15 -0.74 -9.28
C GLY A 35 -12.61 -2.10 -9.79
N THR A 36 -11.85 -2.80 -10.64
CA THR A 36 -12.31 -4.05 -11.27
C THR A 36 -12.41 -5.19 -10.26
N ARG A 37 -11.43 -5.33 -9.36
CA ARG A 37 -11.34 -6.47 -8.44
C ARG A 37 -12.23 -6.32 -7.22
N VAL A 38 -12.80 -7.42 -6.72
CA VAL A 38 -13.44 -7.46 -5.40
C VAL A 38 -12.40 -7.14 -4.31
N MET A 39 -12.79 -6.39 -3.28
CA MET A 39 -11.98 -6.17 -2.09
C MET A 39 -11.41 -7.47 -1.51
N HIS A 40 -10.12 -7.45 -1.21
CA HIS A 40 -9.52 -8.46 -0.35
C HIS A 40 -10.08 -8.35 1.09
N TRP A 41 -9.95 -9.39 1.91
CA TRP A 41 -10.39 -9.36 3.32
C TRP A 41 -9.81 -8.18 4.12
N ASP A 42 -8.50 -7.96 4.04
CA ASP A 42 -7.87 -6.76 4.64
C ASP A 42 -8.39 -5.43 4.08
N GLU A 43 -8.71 -5.34 2.78
CA GLU A 43 -9.29 -4.12 2.20
C GLU A 43 -10.70 -3.91 2.77
N GLY A 44 -11.55 -4.93 2.75
CA GLY A 44 -12.91 -4.86 3.24
C GLY A 44 -12.98 -4.55 4.73
N ARG A 45 -12.07 -5.13 5.53
CA ARG A 45 -11.95 -4.84 6.96
C ARG A 45 -11.67 -3.36 7.20
N VAL A 46 -10.63 -2.82 6.56
CA VAL A 46 -10.30 -1.39 6.71
C VAL A 46 -11.44 -0.54 6.18
N GLY A 47 -11.93 -0.84 4.97
CA GLY A 47 -12.99 -0.10 4.29
C GLY A 47 -14.26 0.04 5.12
N TYR A 48 -14.72 -1.03 5.77
CA TYR A 48 -15.88 -0.99 6.66
C TYR A 48 -15.72 0.10 7.73
N TRP A 49 -14.57 0.16 8.41
CA TRP A 49 -14.32 1.19 9.43
C TRP A 49 -14.23 2.61 8.86
N ILE A 50 -13.80 2.76 7.60
CA ILE A 50 -13.83 4.06 6.92
C ILE A 50 -15.28 4.49 6.68
N LEU A 51 -16.16 3.58 6.25
CA LEU A 51 -17.59 3.89 6.06
C LEU A 51 -18.24 4.30 7.39
N ARG A 52 -17.98 3.56 8.48
CA ARG A 52 -18.49 3.93 9.80
C ARG A 52 -18.02 5.31 10.24
N TYR A 53 -16.73 5.63 10.06
CA TYR A 53 -16.22 6.97 10.36
C TYR A 53 -16.86 8.04 9.46
N HIS A 54 -17.02 7.76 8.16
CA HIS A 54 -17.64 8.67 7.20
C HIS A 54 -19.11 8.99 7.54
N GLU A 55 -19.85 7.99 8.03
CA GLU A 55 -21.25 8.15 8.44
C GLU A 55 -21.38 8.91 9.77
N THR A 56 -20.58 8.55 10.78
CA THR A 56 -20.77 9.07 12.15
C THR A 56 -19.95 10.33 12.45
N GLY A 57 -18.86 10.56 11.72
CA GLY A 57 -17.84 11.56 12.06
C GLY A 57 -17.02 11.22 13.31
N GLU A 58 -17.22 10.05 13.91
CA GLU A 58 -16.54 9.61 15.13
C GLU A 58 -15.32 8.74 14.80
N PHE A 59 -14.15 9.19 15.23
CA PHE A 59 -12.89 8.49 14.99
C PHE A 59 -12.15 8.26 16.29
N ALA A 60 -11.68 7.03 16.48
CA ALA A 60 -10.67 6.71 17.48
C ALA A 60 -9.65 5.76 16.86
N TYR A 61 -8.37 5.95 17.19
CA TYR A 61 -7.30 5.10 16.69
C TYR A 61 -7.49 3.64 17.16
N ARG A 62 -7.51 2.73 16.19
CA ARG A 62 -7.71 1.28 16.35
C ARG A 62 -6.51 0.55 15.74
N PRO A 63 -5.54 0.08 16.55
CA PRO A 63 -4.32 -0.56 16.04
C PRO A 63 -4.58 -1.76 15.13
N ILE A 64 -5.70 -2.48 15.30
CA ILE A 64 -6.02 -3.66 14.48
C ILE A 64 -6.13 -3.34 12.97
N ILE A 65 -6.58 -2.14 12.60
CA ILE A 65 -6.65 -1.70 11.21
C ILE A 65 -5.43 -0.89 10.78
N HIS A 66 -4.35 -0.94 11.58
CA HIS A 66 -3.12 -0.17 11.42
C HIS A 66 -3.34 1.34 11.54
N GLY A 67 -2.47 2.13 10.89
CA GLY A 67 -2.41 3.56 11.06
C GLY A 67 -3.65 4.32 10.53
N PRO A 68 -3.91 5.52 11.09
CA PRO A 68 -5.08 6.35 10.77
C PRO A 68 -5.11 7.00 9.37
N PHE A 69 -4.04 6.88 8.57
CA PHE A 69 -3.94 7.62 7.30
C PHE A 69 -5.10 7.32 6.35
N LEU A 70 -5.38 6.04 6.07
CA LEU A 70 -6.46 5.66 5.16
C LEU A 70 -7.84 6.07 5.68
N PRO A 71 -8.22 5.77 6.94
CA PRO A 71 -9.49 6.25 7.50
C PRO A 71 -9.71 7.76 7.33
N ILE A 72 -8.72 8.58 7.70
CA ILE A 72 -8.85 10.03 7.64
C ILE A 72 -8.84 10.55 6.21
N VAL A 73 -7.97 10.05 5.32
CA VAL A 73 -7.88 10.57 3.95
C VAL A 73 -9.06 10.09 3.09
N ASN A 74 -9.47 8.83 3.23
CA ASN A 74 -10.56 8.30 2.42
C ASN A 74 -11.92 8.90 2.81
N ASP A 75 -12.12 9.31 4.06
CA ASP A 75 -13.30 10.12 4.45
C ASP A 75 -13.42 11.37 3.57
N TYR A 76 -12.35 12.15 3.42
CA TYR A 76 -12.33 13.29 2.49
C TYR A 76 -12.54 12.87 1.03
N VAL A 77 -12.01 11.72 0.60
CA VAL A 77 -12.27 11.21 -0.75
C VAL A 77 -13.76 10.90 -0.94
N PHE A 78 -14.40 10.27 0.04
CA PHE A 78 -15.81 9.89 0.00
C PHE A 78 -16.77 11.07 -0.01
N THR A 79 -16.35 12.23 0.52
CA THR A 79 -17.12 13.49 0.36
C THR A 79 -17.19 13.99 -1.08
N VAL A 80 -16.24 13.61 -1.96
CA VAL A 80 -16.16 14.09 -3.35
C VAL A 80 -16.50 13.01 -4.36
N LEU A 81 -16.11 11.76 -4.10
CA LEU A 81 -16.37 10.59 -4.92
C LEU A 81 -17.09 9.55 -4.07
N PRO A 82 -18.29 9.06 -4.45
CA PRO A 82 -19.01 8.07 -3.66
C PRO A 82 -18.14 6.84 -3.31
N PRO A 83 -18.40 6.18 -2.17
CA PRO A 83 -17.74 4.92 -1.83
C PRO A 83 -17.89 3.88 -2.95
N SER A 84 -16.77 3.30 -3.34
CA SER A 84 -16.66 2.25 -4.36
C SER A 84 -15.28 1.60 -4.26
N ASP A 85 -15.11 0.41 -4.85
CA ASP A 85 -13.81 -0.25 -4.94
C ASP A 85 -12.74 0.66 -5.56
N PHE A 86 -13.13 1.52 -6.52
CA PHE A 86 -12.24 2.48 -7.15
C PHE A 86 -11.81 3.60 -6.19
N SER A 87 -12.78 4.30 -5.57
CA SER A 87 -12.50 5.45 -4.71
C SER A 87 -11.77 5.05 -3.43
N ALA A 88 -12.05 3.85 -2.90
CA ALA A 88 -11.35 3.30 -1.74
C ALA A 88 -9.84 3.09 -1.99
N ARG A 89 -9.48 2.60 -3.18
CA ARG A 89 -8.07 2.33 -3.56
C ARG A 89 -7.34 3.54 -4.15
N LEU A 90 -8.07 4.61 -4.49
CA LEU A 90 -7.57 5.76 -5.23
C LEU A 90 -6.32 6.38 -4.60
N VAL A 91 -6.35 6.57 -3.27
CA VAL A 91 -5.25 7.21 -2.53
C VAL A 91 -3.96 6.42 -2.65
N VAL A 92 -4.02 5.10 -2.46
CA VAL A 92 -2.85 4.22 -2.56
C VAL A 92 -2.31 4.19 -4.00
N ALA A 93 -3.20 4.13 -4.99
CA ALA A 93 -2.84 4.12 -6.41
C ALA A 93 -2.15 5.42 -6.84
N VAL A 94 -2.64 6.57 -6.35
CA VAL A 94 -2.04 7.88 -6.64
C VAL A 94 -0.68 8.00 -5.96
N VAL A 95 -0.57 7.71 -4.66
CA VAL A 95 0.71 7.80 -3.93
C VAL A 95 1.75 6.84 -4.53
N GLY A 96 1.36 5.59 -4.81
CA GLY A 96 2.22 4.61 -5.48
C GLY A 96 2.60 5.01 -6.91
N GLY A 97 1.70 5.66 -7.65
CA GLY A 97 1.97 6.19 -9.00
C GLY A 97 2.88 7.43 -9.01
N LEU A 98 2.88 8.21 -7.92
CA LEU A 98 3.77 9.37 -7.74
C LEU A 98 5.15 8.98 -7.19
N LEU A 99 5.31 7.77 -6.65
CA LEU A 99 6.58 7.26 -6.10
C LEU A 99 7.80 7.48 -7.04
N PRO A 100 7.72 7.27 -8.37
CA PRO A 100 8.84 7.53 -9.27
C PRO A 100 9.42 8.95 -9.22
N LEU A 101 8.63 9.97 -8.85
CA LEU A 101 9.11 11.35 -8.70
C LEU A 101 10.19 11.49 -7.62
N THR A 102 10.19 10.62 -6.61
CA THR A 102 11.19 10.63 -5.54
C THR A 102 12.61 10.41 -6.08
N ALA A 103 12.77 9.83 -7.27
CA ALA A 103 14.08 9.70 -7.92
C ALA A 103 14.80 11.05 -8.09
N LEU A 104 14.06 12.15 -8.28
CA LEU A 104 14.61 13.51 -8.40
C LEU A 104 15.25 14.02 -7.11
N LEU A 105 14.89 13.46 -5.95
CA LEU A 105 15.52 13.78 -4.66
C LEU A 105 16.96 13.26 -4.58
N PHE A 106 17.28 12.22 -5.34
CA PHE A 106 18.60 11.57 -5.36
C PHE A 106 19.49 12.00 -6.54
N TRP A 107 19.04 12.93 -7.39
CA TRP A 107 19.72 13.33 -8.63
C TRP A 107 21.12 13.97 -8.46
N THR A 108 21.49 14.34 -7.23
CA THR A 108 22.81 14.87 -6.85
C THR A 108 23.81 13.75 -6.58
N ARG A 109 23.31 12.54 -6.29
CA ARG A 109 24.11 11.33 -6.00
C ARG A 109 24.08 10.32 -7.15
N LEU A 110 23.15 10.49 -8.08
CA LEU A 110 22.94 9.62 -9.24
C LEU A 110 23.26 10.37 -10.54
N ARG A 111 23.75 9.64 -11.55
CA ARG A 111 23.84 10.15 -12.93
C ARG A 111 22.45 10.28 -13.53
N ASN A 112 22.31 11.05 -14.61
CA ASN A 112 21.03 11.23 -15.29
C ASN A 112 20.38 9.90 -15.71
N SER A 113 21.16 8.98 -16.31
CA SER A 113 20.65 7.65 -16.65
C SER A 113 20.22 6.83 -15.44
N GLU A 114 20.96 6.94 -14.32
CA GLU A 114 20.67 6.25 -13.07
C GLU A 114 19.40 6.84 -12.41
N THR A 115 19.19 8.15 -12.45
CA THR A 115 17.94 8.79 -11.98
C THR A 115 16.73 8.32 -12.77
N VAL A 116 16.84 8.26 -14.11
CA VAL A 116 15.76 7.71 -14.96
C VAL A 116 15.54 6.23 -14.68
N ALA A 117 16.60 5.45 -14.49
CA ALA A 117 16.50 4.03 -14.15
C ALA A 117 15.83 3.81 -12.79
N LEU A 118 16.15 4.63 -11.77
CA LEU A 118 15.47 4.59 -10.47
C LEU A 118 13.97 4.84 -10.62
N ALA A 119 13.59 5.91 -11.33
CA ALA A 119 12.19 6.20 -11.60
C ALA A 119 11.49 5.04 -12.34
N LEU A 120 12.17 4.42 -13.31
CA LEU A 120 11.63 3.29 -14.05
C LEU A 120 11.40 2.08 -13.13
N PHE A 121 12.39 1.67 -12.32
CA PHE A 121 12.23 0.55 -11.39
C PHE A 121 11.11 0.79 -10.37
N LEU A 122 10.95 2.00 -9.85
CA LEU A 122 9.84 2.36 -8.96
C LEU A 122 8.48 2.30 -9.69
N ALA A 123 8.45 2.66 -10.98
CA ALA A 123 7.22 2.71 -11.77
C ALA A 123 6.72 1.32 -12.19
N VAL A 124 7.62 0.45 -12.61
CA VAL A 124 7.30 -0.77 -13.39
C VAL A 124 7.54 -2.08 -12.65
N ASN A 125 8.16 -2.06 -11.47
CA ASN A 125 8.34 -3.29 -10.69
C ASN A 125 6.96 -3.91 -10.36
N PRO A 126 6.75 -5.22 -10.66
CA PRO A 126 5.47 -5.88 -10.47
C PRO A 126 4.87 -5.72 -9.07
N LEU A 127 5.67 -5.84 -8.01
CA LEU A 127 5.20 -5.70 -6.63
C LEU A 127 4.70 -4.27 -6.35
N PHE A 128 5.44 -3.24 -6.79
CA PHE A 128 4.99 -1.86 -6.62
C PHE A 128 3.75 -1.53 -7.45
N VAL A 129 3.59 -2.11 -8.64
CA VAL A 129 2.40 -1.91 -9.46
C VAL A 129 1.20 -2.58 -8.80
N TYR A 130 1.31 -3.87 -8.47
CA TYR A 130 0.22 -4.67 -7.90
C TYR A 130 -0.27 -4.10 -6.55
N TYR A 131 0.63 -3.93 -5.58
CA TYR A 131 0.23 -3.49 -4.23
C TYR A 131 -0.13 -2.02 -4.12
N SER A 132 0.21 -1.20 -5.12
CA SER A 132 -0.30 0.17 -5.16
C SER A 132 -1.76 0.25 -5.62
N ARG A 133 -2.29 -0.83 -6.19
CA ARG A 133 -3.71 -0.95 -6.59
C ARG A 133 -4.55 -1.69 -5.53
N PHE A 134 -3.99 -1.86 -4.35
CA PHE A 134 -4.56 -2.58 -3.22
C PHE A 134 -4.65 -1.59 -2.06
N MET A 135 -5.80 -1.44 -1.39
CA MET A 135 -6.00 -0.51 -0.27
C MET A 135 -5.28 -1.01 0.99
N ARG A 136 -3.95 -0.99 0.96
CA ARG A 136 -3.04 -1.34 2.06
C ARG A 136 -2.02 -0.27 2.30
N ASN A 137 -1.53 -0.24 3.52
CA ASN A 137 -0.63 0.79 4.01
C ASN A 137 0.84 0.57 3.61
N ASP A 138 1.25 -0.63 3.18
CA ASP A 138 2.66 -0.96 2.98
C ASP A 138 3.32 -0.14 1.86
N VAL A 139 2.63 0.13 0.75
CA VAL A 139 3.11 1.06 -0.31
C VAL A 139 3.15 2.49 0.18
N LEU A 140 2.18 2.92 0.99
CA LEU A 140 2.14 4.27 1.55
C LEU A 140 3.34 4.50 2.46
N VAL A 141 3.61 3.58 3.40
CA VAL A 141 4.80 3.63 4.26
C VAL A 141 6.06 3.67 3.42
N ALA A 142 6.21 2.76 2.46
CA ALA A 142 7.36 2.71 1.58
C ALA A 142 7.59 4.04 0.84
N ALA A 143 6.55 4.60 0.23
CA ALA A 143 6.64 5.83 -0.54
C ALA A 143 6.98 7.04 0.33
N PHE A 144 6.28 7.19 1.46
CA PHE A 144 6.50 8.31 2.38
C PHE A 144 7.86 8.24 3.07
N SER A 145 8.29 7.07 3.55
CA SER A 145 9.61 6.90 4.16
C SER A 145 10.74 7.10 3.15
N PHE A 146 10.60 6.61 1.91
CA PHE A 146 11.60 6.83 0.87
C PHE A 146 11.69 8.29 0.43
N ALA A 147 10.56 8.99 0.35
CA ALA A 147 10.52 10.44 0.14
C ALA A 147 11.20 11.18 1.30
N ALA A 148 10.95 10.79 2.55
CA ALA A 148 11.60 11.38 3.73
C ALA A 148 13.13 11.24 3.66
N LEU A 149 13.63 10.04 3.35
CA LEU A 149 15.06 9.81 3.10
C LEU A 149 15.59 10.69 1.96
N GLY A 150 14.87 10.78 0.85
CA GLY A 150 15.22 11.63 -0.29
C GLY A 150 15.31 13.10 0.09
N PHE A 151 14.38 13.62 0.90
CA PHE A 151 14.40 14.99 1.40
C PHE A 151 15.57 15.24 2.36
N VAL A 152 15.92 14.28 3.23
CA VAL A 152 17.13 14.37 4.08
C VAL A 152 18.40 14.41 3.21
N VAL A 153 18.50 13.56 2.19
CA VAL A 153 19.61 13.57 1.23
C VAL A 153 19.67 14.91 0.49
N ALA A 154 18.54 15.44 0.03
CA ALA A 154 18.46 16.73 -0.64
C ALA A 154 18.87 17.88 0.30
N ALA A 155 18.45 17.86 1.57
CA ALA A 155 18.84 18.84 2.58
C ALA A 155 20.35 18.88 2.75
N TYR A 156 20.96 17.70 2.86
CA TYR A 156 22.40 17.55 3.03
C TYR A 156 23.19 17.98 1.79
N ASP A 157 22.78 17.51 0.60
CA ASP A 157 23.51 17.75 -0.65
C ASP A 157 23.39 19.18 -1.16
N ARG A 158 22.19 19.76 -1.07
CA ARG A 158 21.90 21.11 -1.55
C ARG A 158 22.24 22.17 -0.52
N ARG A 159 22.61 21.78 0.71
CA ARG A 159 22.83 22.67 1.86
C ARG A 159 21.62 23.58 2.10
N ASP A 160 20.42 23.02 1.98
CA ASP A 160 19.17 23.72 2.23
C ASP A 160 18.36 22.96 3.27
N LEU A 161 18.42 23.42 4.51
CA LEU A 161 17.76 22.76 5.64
C LEU A 161 16.23 22.85 5.56
N LYS A 162 15.66 23.65 4.65
CA LYS A 162 14.21 23.69 4.45
C LYS A 162 13.65 22.36 3.95
N TYR A 163 14.46 21.50 3.35
CA TYR A 163 14.03 20.15 3.00
C TYR A 163 13.79 19.26 4.23
N LEU A 164 14.21 19.66 5.44
CA LEU A 164 13.88 18.92 6.66
C LEU A 164 12.38 19.00 7.01
N TYR A 165 11.68 20.09 6.67
CA TYR A 165 10.23 20.19 6.90
C TYR A 165 9.43 19.13 6.13
N PRO A 166 9.53 19.01 4.78
CA PRO A 166 8.87 17.94 4.06
C PRO A 166 9.42 16.55 4.41
N ALA A 167 10.67 16.43 4.87
CA ALA A 167 11.17 15.16 5.42
C ALA A 167 10.41 14.73 6.69
N GLY A 168 10.22 15.66 7.63
CA GLY A 168 9.45 15.43 8.86
C GLY A 168 7.99 15.09 8.56
N VAL A 169 7.34 15.84 7.66
CA VAL A 169 5.96 15.57 7.20
C VAL A 169 5.88 14.19 6.54
N ALA A 170 6.76 13.87 5.59
CA ALA A 170 6.74 12.57 4.91
C ALA A 170 6.97 11.42 5.89
N LEU A 171 7.91 11.55 6.84
CA LEU A 171 8.12 10.51 7.85
C LEU A 171 6.88 10.32 8.75
N ALA A 172 6.24 11.42 9.17
CA ALA A 172 5.00 11.35 9.93
C ALA A 172 3.88 10.65 9.14
N LEU A 173 3.70 11.00 7.86
CA LEU A 173 2.72 10.34 6.98
C LEU A 173 2.97 8.84 6.87
N GLY A 174 4.25 8.42 6.76
CA GLY A 174 4.62 7.01 6.79
C GLY A 174 4.17 6.30 8.07
N LEU A 175 4.36 6.92 9.23
CA LEU A 175 3.90 6.37 10.51
C LEU A 175 2.38 6.37 10.65
N THR A 176 1.70 7.39 10.13
CA THR A 176 0.22 7.42 10.11
C THR A 176 -0.36 6.37 9.18
N ALA A 177 0.37 5.90 8.16
CA ALA A 177 -0.09 4.80 7.32
C ALA A 177 0.08 3.46 8.03
N LYS A 178 1.27 3.18 8.58
CA LYS A 178 1.49 1.98 9.39
C LYS A 178 2.66 2.20 10.32
N GLU A 179 2.57 1.60 11.48
CA GLU A 179 3.56 1.67 12.56
C GLU A 179 4.88 1.01 12.15
N ASN A 180 4.84 0.15 11.11
CA ASN A 180 6.00 -0.34 10.36
C ASN A 180 6.95 0.77 9.89
N GLY A 181 6.51 2.03 9.78
CA GLY A 181 7.40 3.17 9.53
C GLY A 181 8.56 3.30 10.53
N LEU A 182 8.44 2.75 11.74
CA LEU A 182 9.54 2.71 12.70
C LEU A 182 10.68 1.78 12.29
N ILE A 183 10.36 0.68 11.59
CA ILE A 183 11.36 -0.24 11.05
C ILE A 183 12.26 0.51 10.07
N TYR A 184 11.71 1.42 9.27
CA TYR A 184 12.51 2.28 8.39
C TYR A 184 13.49 3.16 9.17
N ILE A 185 13.07 3.77 10.27
CA ILE A 185 13.96 4.58 11.11
C ILE A 185 15.10 3.72 11.66
N VAL A 186 14.79 2.52 12.18
CA VAL A 186 15.80 1.58 12.68
C VAL A 186 16.75 1.14 11.56
N CYS A 187 16.23 0.80 10.37
CA CYS A 187 17.02 0.45 9.21
C CYS A 187 17.92 1.61 8.74
N TYR A 188 17.44 2.86 8.78
CA TYR A 188 18.22 4.03 8.41
C TYR A 188 19.34 4.29 9.41
N LEU A 189 19.06 4.22 10.71
CA LEU A 189 20.07 4.38 11.75
C LEU A 189 21.12 3.25 11.70
N GLY A 190 20.67 2.01 11.57
CA GLY A 190 21.53 0.83 11.44
C GLY A 190 22.39 0.88 10.16
N GLY A 191 21.79 1.18 9.01
CA GLY A 191 22.49 1.33 7.74
C GLY A 191 23.51 2.47 7.77
N ALA A 192 23.17 3.60 8.40
CA ALA A 192 24.11 4.71 8.60
C ALA A 192 25.27 4.34 9.54
N PHE A 193 24.99 3.57 10.59
CA PHE A 193 26.01 3.06 11.51
C PHE A 193 26.98 2.11 10.80
N VAL A 194 26.48 1.11 10.07
CA VAL A 194 27.31 0.17 9.30
C VAL A 194 28.12 0.91 8.23
N LEU A 195 27.53 1.90 7.56
CA LEU A 195 28.26 2.75 6.62
C LEU A 195 29.39 3.54 7.31
N PHE A 196 29.12 4.10 8.49
CA PHE A 196 30.12 4.82 9.26
C PHE A 196 31.27 3.90 9.68
N ASP A 197 30.97 2.71 10.17
CA ASP A 197 31.96 1.68 10.52
C ASP A 197 32.79 1.25 9.30
N HIS A 198 32.15 0.97 8.16
CA HIS A 198 32.83 0.66 6.90
C HIS A 198 33.81 1.78 6.47
N ARG A 199 33.44 3.05 6.67
CA ARG A 199 34.36 4.16 6.39
C ARG A 199 35.54 4.21 7.37
N LEU A 200 35.34 3.85 8.64
CA LEU A 200 36.43 3.76 9.62
C LEU A 200 37.39 2.61 9.30
N LEU A 201 36.85 1.43 8.96
CA LEU A 201 37.63 0.26 8.55
C LEU A 201 38.50 0.57 7.32
N ARG A 202 37.95 1.23 6.31
CA ARG A 202 38.72 1.67 5.13
C ARG A 202 39.81 2.68 5.48
N ALA A 203 39.54 3.60 6.39
CA ALA A 203 40.55 4.55 6.83
C ALA A 203 41.69 3.84 7.59
N ALA A 204 41.37 2.85 8.42
CA ALA A 204 42.35 2.02 9.10
C ALA A 204 43.18 1.18 8.13
N GLN A 205 42.57 0.59 7.10
CA GLN A 205 43.28 -0.14 6.02
C GLN A 205 44.21 0.76 5.19
N ALA A 206 43.94 2.06 5.16
CA ALA A 206 44.81 3.06 4.54
C ALA A 206 45.85 3.64 5.51
N ASP A 207 46.16 2.93 6.61
CA ASP A 207 47.08 3.31 7.68
C ASP A 207 46.80 4.70 8.31
N ARG A 208 45.54 5.14 8.28
CA ARG A 208 45.13 6.39 8.95
C ARG A 208 44.68 6.09 10.39
N PRO A 209 45.29 6.72 11.41
CA PRO A 209 44.86 6.55 12.79
C PRO A 209 43.37 6.90 12.98
N LEU A 210 42.61 6.05 13.67
CA LEU A 210 41.17 6.26 13.92
C LEU A 210 40.87 7.63 14.54
N LYS A 211 41.70 8.09 15.49
CA LYS A 211 41.59 9.43 16.10
C LYS A 211 41.72 10.55 15.06
N GLN A 212 42.60 10.40 14.08
CA GLN A 212 42.80 11.39 13.03
C GLN A 212 41.63 11.41 12.04
N THR A 213 41.08 10.24 11.71
CA THR A 213 39.87 10.10 10.89
C THR A 213 38.65 10.72 11.57
N ALA A 214 38.42 10.41 12.86
CA ALA A 214 37.34 10.99 13.66
C ALA A 214 37.47 12.53 13.79
N ARG A 215 38.69 13.02 14.04
CA ARG A 215 38.99 14.46 14.05
C ARG A 215 38.75 15.08 12.68
N GLY A 216 39.06 14.38 11.59
CA GLY A 216 38.79 14.79 10.22
C GLY A 216 37.30 15.01 9.95
N TYR A 217 36.44 14.10 10.42
CA TYR A 217 34.99 14.29 10.33
C TYR A 217 34.52 15.51 11.13
N LEU A 218 34.99 15.68 12.37
CA LEU A 218 34.65 16.85 13.20
C LEU A 218 35.07 18.16 12.53
N VAL A 219 36.27 18.22 11.97
CA VAL A 219 36.77 19.40 11.25
C VAL A 219 35.94 19.63 9.99
N SER A 220 35.67 18.60 9.19
CA SER A 220 34.83 18.70 7.98
C SER A 220 33.43 19.22 8.30
N THR A 221 32.82 18.77 9.39
CA THR A 221 31.50 19.24 9.83
C THR A 221 31.56 20.71 10.25
N LYS A 222 32.56 21.10 11.05
CA LYS A 222 32.75 22.50 11.48
C LYS A 222 32.98 23.42 10.29
N THR A 223 33.86 23.04 9.36
CA THR A 223 34.14 23.79 8.13
C THR A 223 32.92 23.85 7.22
N GLY A 224 32.16 22.76 7.11
CA GLY A 224 30.90 22.73 6.39
C GLY A 224 29.89 23.75 6.93
N LEU A 225 29.66 23.71 8.25
CA LEU A 225 28.77 24.64 8.95
C LEU A 225 29.23 26.09 8.80
N SER A 226 30.52 26.38 9.02
CA SER A 226 31.03 27.75 8.88
C SER A 226 30.97 28.24 7.43
N SER A 227 31.23 27.37 6.44
CA SER A 227 31.14 27.74 5.03
C SER A 227 29.70 28.05 4.58
N TRP A 228 28.71 27.49 5.27
CA TRP A 228 27.30 27.68 4.95
C TRP A 228 26.68 28.87 5.68
N ALA A 229 26.95 29.03 6.97
CA ALA A 229 26.34 30.05 7.83
C ALA A 229 27.28 31.20 8.22
N GLY A 230 28.49 31.26 7.66
CA GLY A 230 29.54 32.23 8.02
C GLY A 230 30.35 31.82 9.23
N ASP A 231 29.72 31.27 10.27
CA ASP A 231 30.41 30.74 11.45
C ASP A 231 29.73 29.47 12.00
N VAL A 232 30.43 28.77 12.91
CA VAL A 232 29.96 27.49 13.47
C VAL A 232 28.75 27.68 14.39
N LYS A 233 28.67 28.74 15.20
CA LYS A 233 27.56 28.96 16.13
C LYS A 233 26.27 29.24 15.37
N SER A 234 26.32 30.13 14.37
CA SER A 234 25.19 30.41 13.49
C SER A 234 24.75 29.17 12.72
N GLY A 235 25.71 28.38 12.22
CA GLY A 235 25.42 27.10 11.56
C GLY A 235 24.71 26.11 12.48
N VAL A 236 25.20 25.93 13.70
CA VAL A 236 24.56 25.05 14.71
C VAL A 236 23.18 25.56 15.07
N PHE A 237 23.00 26.87 15.31
CA PHE A 237 21.70 27.46 15.61
C PHE A 237 20.68 27.14 14.52
N TRP A 238 21.02 27.36 13.25
CA TRP A 238 20.09 27.08 12.16
C TRP A 238 19.81 25.60 11.95
N VAL A 239 20.80 24.72 12.16
CA VAL A 239 20.56 23.26 12.16
C VAL A 239 19.56 22.88 13.24
N VAL A 240 19.74 23.37 14.46
CA VAL A 240 18.83 23.10 15.57
C VAL A 240 17.44 23.68 15.29
N ALA A 241 17.35 24.92 14.81
CA ALA A 241 16.08 25.58 14.52
C ALA A 241 15.27 24.86 13.42
N HIS A 242 15.90 24.48 12.30
CA HIS A 242 15.23 23.74 11.24
C HIS A 242 14.87 22.31 11.66
N SER A 243 15.71 21.66 12.47
CA SER A 243 15.40 20.34 13.01
C SER A 243 14.22 20.40 13.98
N ALA A 244 14.16 21.40 14.87
CA ALA A 244 13.02 21.63 15.75
C ALA A 244 11.74 21.93 14.94
N GLY A 245 11.86 22.72 13.87
CA GLY A 245 10.76 22.99 12.96
C GLY A 245 10.26 21.75 12.20
N ALA A 246 11.17 20.86 11.79
CA ALA A 246 10.83 19.58 11.17
C ALA A 246 10.13 18.63 12.16
N VAL A 247 10.59 18.60 13.41
CA VAL A 247 9.94 17.86 14.51
C VAL A 247 8.55 18.43 14.80
N ALA A 248 8.38 19.75 14.81
CA ALA A 248 7.08 20.38 14.97
C ALA A 248 6.12 20.02 13.82
N ALA A 249 6.60 20.06 12.57
CA ALA A 249 5.81 19.65 11.40
C ALA A 249 5.44 18.15 11.45
N PHE A 250 6.36 17.30 11.91
CA PHE A 250 6.10 15.88 12.17
C PHE A 250 4.97 15.70 13.20
N PHE A 251 5.07 16.33 14.36
CA PHE A 251 4.06 16.20 15.41
C PHE A 251 2.71 16.80 15.02
N LEU A 252 2.68 17.87 14.23
CA LEU A 252 1.45 18.43 13.71
C LEU A 252 0.68 17.39 12.86
N VAL A 253 1.39 16.64 12.02
CA VAL A 253 0.80 15.55 11.23
C VAL A 253 0.35 14.41 12.14
N ILE A 254 1.19 13.95 13.07
CA ILE A 254 0.83 12.87 14.00
C ILE A 254 -0.44 13.24 14.79
N VAL A 255 -0.47 14.43 15.41
CA VAL A 255 -1.62 14.89 16.20
C VAL A 255 -2.88 14.94 15.33
N PHE A 256 -2.81 15.53 14.14
CA PHE A 256 -3.97 15.62 13.24
C PHE A 256 -4.56 14.24 12.91
N PHE A 257 -3.71 13.27 12.62
CA PHE A 257 -4.15 11.94 12.19
C PHE A 257 -4.61 11.04 13.34
N TYR A 258 -3.91 11.07 14.47
CA TYR A 258 -4.18 10.16 15.60
C TYR A 258 -5.18 10.70 16.62
N ALA A 259 -5.40 12.01 16.67
CA ALA A 259 -6.33 12.58 17.64
C ALA A 259 -7.77 12.06 17.43
N PRO A 260 -8.47 11.74 18.53
CA PRO A 260 -9.87 11.31 18.45
C PRO A 260 -10.74 12.43 17.87
N ARG A 261 -11.80 12.04 17.16
CA ARG A 261 -12.83 12.95 16.64
C ARG A 261 -14.18 12.57 17.27
N PRO A 262 -14.97 13.55 17.73
CA PRO A 262 -14.85 15.00 17.43
C PRO A 262 -13.92 15.82 18.35
N ASP A 263 -13.28 15.23 19.37
CA ASP A 263 -12.48 15.93 20.38
C ASP A 263 -11.40 16.87 19.80
N LEU A 264 -10.72 16.44 18.72
CA LEU A 264 -9.76 17.27 17.98
C LEU A 264 -10.35 18.62 17.55
N TRP A 265 -11.62 18.66 17.16
CA TRP A 265 -12.29 19.88 16.75
C TRP A 265 -12.84 20.66 17.95
N GLN A 266 -13.32 19.95 18.97
CA GLN A 266 -13.87 20.54 20.19
C GLN A 266 -12.80 21.27 21.01
N MET A 267 -11.55 20.83 20.99
CA MET A 267 -10.46 21.50 21.72
C MET A 267 -10.23 22.97 21.29
N PHE A 268 -10.67 23.36 20.10
CA PHE A 268 -10.60 24.75 19.65
C PHE A 268 -11.69 25.64 20.29
N GLY A 269 -12.79 25.02 20.72
CA GLY A 269 -13.83 25.68 21.52
C GLY A 269 -13.54 25.63 23.03
N ASP A 270 -12.91 24.55 23.50
CA ASP A 270 -12.47 24.38 24.88
C ASP A 270 -11.00 23.92 24.96
N VAL A 271 -10.11 24.89 25.15
CA VAL A 271 -8.65 24.66 25.20
C VAL A 271 -8.25 23.78 26.40
N SER A 272 -9.11 23.63 27.41
CA SER A 272 -8.81 22.73 28.55
C SER A 272 -8.73 21.26 28.15
N MET A 273 -9.31 20.87 27.00
CA MET A 273 -9.22 19.52 26.42
C MET A 273 -7.86 19.25 25.74
N ALA A 274 -7.08 20.29 25.44
CA ALA A 274 -5.86 20.14 24.63
C ALA A 274 -4.83 19.16 25.22
N PRO A 275 -4.54 19.12 26.54
CA PRO A 275 -3.63 18.14 27.12
C PRO A 275 -4.07 16.70 26.83
N ASP A 276 -5.35 16.38 27.06
CA ASP A 276 -5.90 15.03 26.90
C ASP A 276 -5.90 14.60 25.42
N VAL A 277 -6.30 15.52 24.51
CA VAL A 277 -6.29 15.25 23.07
C VAL A 277 -4.86 15.00 22.57
N LEU A 278 -3.89 15.81 23.00
CA LEU A 278 -2.49 15.66 22.62
C LEU A 278 -1.87 14.38 23.19
N GLU A 279 -2.18 14.03 24.44
CA GLU A 279 -1.74 12.78 25.05
C GLU A 279 -2.29 11.57 24.29
N GLN A 280 -3.60 11.53 24.02
CA GLN A 280 -4.23 10.45 23.27
C GLN A 280 -3.68 10.31 21.85
N ALA A 281 -3.42 11.43 21.17
CA ALA A 281 -2.88 11.43 19.81
C ALA A 281 -1.40 11.04 19.73
N THR A 282 -0.66 11.08 20.85
CA THR A 282 0.78 10.80 20.87
C THR A 282 1.09 9.55 21.69
N VAL A 283 1.11 9.68 23.02
CA VAL A 283 1.47 8.60 23.96
C VAL A 283 0.40 7.52 23.98
N GLY A 284 -0.88 7.90 24.11
CA GLY A 284 -1.99 6.93 24.19
C GLY A 284 -2.14 6.09 22.91
N ALA A 285 -1.97 6.70 21.74
CA ALA A 285 -1.91 5.98 20.47
C ALA A 285 -0.75 4.98 20.44
N TRP A 286 0.43 5.38 20.90
CA TRP A 286 1.60 4.51 20.94
C TRP A 286 1.44 3.34 21.93
N GLU A 287 0.85 3.58 23.10
CA GLU A 287 0.54 2.54 24.08
C GLU A 287 -0.44 1.51 23.53
N LYS A 288 -1.52 1.96 22.86
CA LYS A 288 -2.47 1.07 22.16
C LYS A 288 -1.78 0.22 21.10
N PHE A 289 -0.92 0.84 20.29
CA PHE A 289 -0.12 0.11 19.30
C PHE A 289 0.76 -0.96 19.94
N TYR A 290 1.54 -0.56 20.95
CA TYR A 290 2.49 -1.45 21.61
C TYR A 290 1.77 -2.63 22.27
N GLY A 291 0.66 -2.35 22.96
CA GLY A 291 -0.21 -3.35 23.58
C GLY A 291 -0.70 -4.41 22.59
N GLN A 292 -1.17 -3.98 21.42
CA GLN A 292 -1.73 -4.87 20.40
C GLN A 292 -0.63 -5.66 19.66
N TRP A 293 0.38 -4.99 19.13
CA TRP A 293 1.28 -5.58 18.12
C TRP A 293 2.67 -5.94 18.65
N ALA A 294 3.15 -5.28 19.71
CA ALA A 294 4.51 -5.48 20.22
C ALA A 294 4.56 -6.42 21.44
N SER A 295 3.56 -6.37 22.33
CA SER A 295 3.49 -7.24 23.52
C SER A 295 2.56 -8.45 23.38
N GLY A 296 1.82 -8.57 22.27
CA GLY A 296 0.91 -9.68 22.01
C GLY A 296 1.59 -10.93 21.45
N SER A 297 0.85 -12.03 21.32
CA SER A 297 1.32 -13.29 20.71
C SER A 297 1.39 -13.26 19.17
N HIS A 298 1.12 -12.11 18.54
CA HIS A 298 1.07 -11.97 17.08
C HIS A 298 2.42 -12.22 16.37
N GLN A 299 3.54 -12.27 17.11
CA GLN A 299 4.88 -12.56 16.59
C GLN A 299 5.36 -13.99 16.94
N SER A 300 4.49 -14.85 17.50
CA SER A 300 4.85 -16.23 17.82
C SER A 300 4.69 -17.13 16.59
N HIS A 301 5.66 -17.10 15.69
CA HIS A 301 5.75 -18.01 14.56
C HIS A 301 7.20 -18.39 14.27
N ASP A 302 7.39 -19.46 13.51
CA ASP A 302 8.71 -19.87 13.06
C ASP A 302 9.25 -18.86 12.04
N TYR A 303 10.53 -18.49 12.19
CA TYR A 303 11.17 -17.49 11.33
C TYR A 303 11.42 -18.00 9.89
N LEU A 304 11.85 -19.26 9.74
CA LEU A 304 12.27 -19.80 8.43
C LEU A 304 11.14 -19.83 7.39
N PRO A 305 9.91 -20.28 7.70
CA PRO A 305 8.81 -20.26 6.74
C PRO A 305 8.48 -18.85 6.23
N PHE A 306 8.53 -17.84 7.09
CA PHE A 306 8.29 -16.44 6.72
C PHE A 306 9.43 -15.88 5.85
N LEU A 307 10.67 -16.24 6.17
CA LEU A 307 11.82 -15.88 5.34
C LEU A 307 11.74 -16.52 3.95
N PHE A 308 11.34 -17.78 3.84
CA PHE A 308 11.20 -18.43 2.53
C PHE A 308 10.07 -17.81 1.72
N ASP A 309 8.92 -17.55 2.34
CA ASP A 309 7.77 -16.91 1.70
C ASP A 309 8.09 -15.51 1.13
N ILE A 310 8.76 -14.66 1.93
CA ILE A 310 9.15 -13.33 1.45
C ILE A 310 10.18 -13.41 0.31
N LEU A 311 11.13 -14.36 0.38
CA LEU A 311 12.14 -14.53 -0.66
C LEU A 311 11.52 -15.07 -1.96
N GLU A 312 10.57 -16.01 -1.86
CA GLU A 312 9.82 -16.53 -2.99
C GLU A 312 9.04 -15.40 -3.68
N THR A 313 8.34 -14.57 -2.89
CA THR A 313 7.64 -13.36 -3.37
C THR A 313 8.58 -12.40 -4.09
N ILE A 314 9.76 -12.13 -3.53
CA ILE A 314 10.76 -11.24 -4.14
C ILE A 314 11.30 -11.81 -5.45
N VAL A 315 11.61 -13.10 -5.50
CA VAL A 315 12.13 -13.73 -6.72
C VAL A 315 11.07 -13.70 -7.81
N TYR A 316 9.82 -14.06 -7.49
CA TYR A 316 8.71 -14.07 -8.43
C TYR A 316 8.35 -12.66 -8.93
N GLY A 317 8.08 -11.73 -8.01
CA GLY A 317 7.59 -10.39 -8.35
C GLY A 317 8.67 -9.35 -8.62
N SER A 318 9.93 -9.61 -8.30
CA SER A 318 11.02 -8.60 -8.39
C SER A 318 12.37 -9.15 -8.87
N GLY A 319 12.43 -10.37 -9.41
CA GLY A 319 13.69 -11.00 -9.83
C GLY A 319 14.56 -10.15 -10.76
N VAL A 320 13.95 -9.45 -11.74
CA VAL A 320 14.66 -8.51 -12.62
C VAL A 320 15.36 -7.42 -11.82
N LEU A 321 14.65 -6.79 -10.88
CA LEU A 321 15.21 -5.74 -10.04
C LEU A 321 16.38 -6.26 -9.18
N VAL A 322 16.25 -7.48 -8.64
CA VAL A 322 17.33 -8.13 -7.87
C VAL A 322 18.58 -8.31 -8.72
N VAL A 323 18.45 -8.82 -9.96
CA VAL A 323 19.58 -8.97 -10.89
C VAL A 323 20.27 -7.64 -11.17
N PHE A 324 19.49 -6.60 -11.47
CA PHE A 324 20.02 -5.26 -11.69
C PHE A 324 20.67 -4.66 -10.43
N SER A 325 20.12 -4.95 -9.26
CA SER A 325 20.67 -4.54 -7.97
C SER A 325 22.04 -5.17 -7.72
N LEU A 326 22.16 -6.49 -7.91
CA LEU A 326 23.44 -7.20 -7.79
C LEU A 326 24.48 -6.65 -8.78
N LEU A 327 24.09 -6.46 -10.05
CA LEU A 327 24.96 -5.86 -11.06
C LEU A 327 25.40 -4.45 -10.64
N GLY A 328 24.47 -3.61 -10.21
CA GLY A 328 24.75 -2.23 -9.82
C GLY A 328 25.65 -2.13 -8.59
N PHE A 329 25.48 -3.03 -7.62
CA PHE A 329 26.35 -3.13 -6.45
C PHE A 329 27.79 -3.48 -6.86
N VAL A 330 27.96 -4.47 -7.75
CA VAL A 330 29.27 -4.85 -8.31
C VAL A 330 29.87 -3.70 -9.11
N VAL A 331 29.12 -3.12 -10.05
CA VAL A 331 29.60 -2.00 -10.88
C VAL A 331 30.02 -0.81 -10.02
N ASP A 332 29.27 -0.45 -8.98
CA ASP A 332 29.65 0.61 -8.05
C ASP A 332 30.93 0.30 -7.29
N GLY A 333 31.12 -0.95 -6.87
CA GLY A 333 32.31 -1.42 -6.18
C GLY A 333 33.59 -1.37 -7.02
N TYR A 334 33.50 -1.69 -8.32
CA TYR A 334 34.67 -1.84 -9.20
C TYR A 334 34.94 -0.65 -10.14
N SER A 335 33.97 0.23 -10.41
CA SER A 335 34.13 1.27 -11.45
C SER A 335 34.85 2.57 -11.01
N SER A 336 34.91 2.87 -9.71
CA SER A 336 35.36 4.19 -9.23
C SER A 336 36.48 4.19 -8.18
N GLY A 337 37.10 3.03 -7.90
CA GLY A 337 38.10 2.90 -6.83
C GLY A 337 37.56 3.15 -5.41
N ARG A 338 36.30 3.56 -5.28
CA ARG A 338 35.54 3.72 -4.04
C ARG A 338 34.04 3.57 -4.32
N SER A 339 33.39 2.64 -3.63
CA SER A 339 31.93 2.50 -3.64
C SER A 339 31.24 3.76 -3.08
N ARG A 340 30.13 4.16 -3.70
CA ARG A 340 29.30 5.32 -3.30
C ARG A 340 28.56 5.00 -2.01
N ASP A 341 28.59 5.94 -1.07
CA ASP A 341 27.97 5.77 0.24
C ASP A 341 26.45 5.48 0.15
N LEU A 342 25.76 6.07 -0.83
CA LEU A 342 24.31 5.85 -1.05
C LEU A 342 24.01 4.38 -1.42
N VAL A 343 24.86 3.76 -2.25
CA VAL A 343 24.69 2.38 -2.69
C VAL A 343 24.98 1.41 -1.55
N ALA A 344 26.07 1.64 -0.80
CA ALA A 344 26.41 0.85 0.38
C ALA A 344 25.32 0.93 1.46
N PHE A 345 24.84 2.14 1.77
CA PHE A 345 23.72 2.35 2.70
C PHE A 345 22.46 1.58 2.28
N ALA A 346 22.07 1.69 1.01
CA ALA A 346 20.89 1.01 0.48
C ALA A 346 21.04 -0.52 0.52
N ALA A 347 22.25 -1.05 0.26
CA ALA A 347 22.53 -2.48 0.39
C ALA A 347 22.41 -2.97 1.84
N TYR A 348 22.94 -2.22 2.82
CA TYR A 348 22.80 -2.57 4.24
C TYR A 348 21.34 -2.51 4.70
N TRP A 349 20.61 -1.49 4.26
CA TRP A 349 19.19 -1.39 4.51
C TRP A 349 18.45 -2.61 3.91
N ALA A 350 18.68 -2.97 2.65
CA ALA A 350 18.04 -4.14 2.05
C ALA A 350 18.31 -5.44 2.82
N VAL A 351 19.57 -5.69 3.20
CA VAL A 351 19.94 -6.88 3.98
C VAL A 351 19.25 -6.88 5.34
N ALA A 352 19.24 -5.74 6.04
CA ALA A 352 18.53 -5.61 7.31
C ALA A 352 17.02 -5.86 7.14
N SER A 353 16.42 -5.42 6.04
CA SER A 353 15.00 -5.66 5.75
C SER A 353 14.70 -7.13 5.45
N VAL A 354 15.56 -7.86 4.72
CA VAL A 354 15.41 -9.32 4.50
C VAL A 354 15.37 -10.06 5.84
N ILE A 355 16.15 -9.62 6.82
CA ILE A 355 16.24 -10.27 8.14
C ILE A 355 15.09 -9.79 9.06
N GLY A 356 14.78 -8.50 9.06
CA GLY A 356 13.87 -7.90 10.02
C GLY A 356 12.40 -8.13 9.71
N TYR A 357 11.98 -8.08 8.44
CA TYR A 357 10.56 -8.22 8.09
C TYR A 357 9.98 -9.59 8.42
N PRO A 358 10.67 -10.71 8.15
CA PRO A 358 10.19 -12.03 8.57
C PRO A 358 10.06 -12.23 10.08
N VAL A 359 10.63 -11.35 10.92
CA VAL A 359 10.40 -11.35 12.38
C VAL A 359 9.19 -10.49 12.75
N ALA A 360 8.97 -9.40 12.02
CA ALA A 360 8.02 -8.36 12.40
C ALA A 360 6.59 -8.59 11.86
N THR A 361 6.41 -9.47 10.87
CA THR A 361 5.11 -9.73 10.24
C THR A 361 4.35 -10.84 10.96
N ASP A 362 3.08 -10.61 11.26
CA ASP A 362 2.17 -11.56 11.92
C ASP A 362 1.63 -12.65 10.97
N ILE A 363 1.66 -12.39 9.67
CA ILE A 363 1.21 -13.31 8.61
C ILE A 363 2.20 -13.36 7.45
N GLN A 364 2.16 -14.46 6.69
CA GLN A 364 2.85 -14.60 5.40
C GLN A 364 2.18 -13.70 4.35
N ALA A 365 2.52 -12.42 4.44
CA ALA A 365 1.95 -11.34 3.67
C ALA A 365 2.91 -10.91 2.55
N PRO A 366 2.63 -11.24 1.28
CA PRO A 366 3.56 -10.94 0.20
C PRO A 366 3.76 -9.42 -0.04
N TRP A 367 2.87 -8.54 0.45
CA TRP A 367 3.10 -7.09 0.45
C TRP A 367 4.28 -6.64 1.32
N ALA A 368 4.72 -7.43 2.31
CA ALA A 368 5.89 -7.10 3.13
C ALA A 368 7.18 -7.05 2.28
N ALA A 369 7.23 -7.77 1.15
CA ALA A 369 8.36 -7.77 0.22
C ALA A 369 8.68 -6.37 -0.34
N ILE A 370 7.68 -5.47 -0.41
CA ILE A 370 7.85 -4.07 -0.86
C ILE A 370 8.97 -3.38 -0.07
N HIS A 371 9.01 -3.60 1.24
CA HIS A 371 9.96 -2.94 2.12
C HIS A 371 11.40 -3.44 1.96
N VAL A 372 11.56 -4.66 1.46
CA VAL A 372 12.86 -5.26 1.12
C VAL A 372 13.31 -4.85 -0.28
N VAL A 373 12.38 -4.78 -1.23
CA VAL A 373 12.67 -4.46 -2.63
C VAL A 373 12.97 -2.97 -2.83
N LEU A 374 12.33 -2.10 -2.05
CA LEU A 374 12.52 -0.65 -2.16
C LEU A 374 13.98 -0.20 -2.03
N PRO A 375 14.76 -0.58 -1.00
CA PRO A 375 16.18 -0.22 -0.95
C PRO A 375 16.98 -0.75 -2.14
N LEU A 376 16.65 -1.93 -2.67
CA LEU A 376 17.34 -2.52 -3.82
C LEU A 376 17.16 -1.71 -5.12
N THR A 377 16.17 -0.80 -5.19
CA THR A 377 15.97 0.08 -6.35
C THR A 377 17.16 1.01 -6.60
N ILE A 378 17.87 1.43 -5.56
CA ILE A 378 19.04 2.33 -5.66
C ILE A 378 20.22 1.62 -6.36
N PRO A 379 20.74 0.49 -5.86
CA PRO A 379 21.75 -0.27 -6.61
C PRO A 379 21.22 -0.72 -7.98
N ALA A 380 19.95 -1.12 -8.10
CA ALA A 380 19.38 -1.49 -9.40
C ALA A 380 19.47 -0.36 -10.42
N ALA A 381 19.24 0.88 -10.00
CA ALA A 381 19.39 2.06 -10.84
C ALA A 381 20.83 2.26 -11.36
N ILE A 382 21.85 1.91 -10.57
CA ILE A 382 23.26 1.91 -11.01
C ILE A 382 23.48 0.85 -12.10
N GLY A 383 22.96 -0.36 -11.88
CA GLY A 383 23.02 -1.45 -12.88
C GLY A 383 22.29 -1.08 -14.17
N GLY A 384 21.09 -0.50 -14.06
CA GLY A 384 20.28 -0.06 -15.19
C GLY A 384 20.96 1.05 -15.98
N GLY A 385 21.50 2.05 -15.29
CA GLY A 385 22.29 3.11 -15.92
C GLY A 385 23.55 2.60 -16.60
N TYR A 386 24.22 1.59 -16.02
CA TYR A 386 25.37 0.92 -16.63
C TYR A 386 24.99 0.22 -17.94
N ILE A 387 23.98 -0.66 -17.91
CA ILE A 387 23.50 -1.37 -19.10
C ILE A 387 23.07 -0.38 -20.19
N TYR A 388 22.33 0.67 -19.83
CA TYR A 388 21.92 1.70 -20.78
C TYR A 388 23.11 2.36 -21.49
N ARG A 389 24.15 2.76 -20.73
CA ARG A 389 25.35 3.37 -21.30
C ARG A 389 26.10 2.41 -22.19
N THR A 390 26.30 1.17 -21.74
CA THR A 390 27.00 0.13 -22.51
C THR A 390 26.25 -0.19 -23.81
N ALA A 391 24.93 -0.38 -23.74
CA ALA A 391 24.09 -0.62 -24.90
C ALA A 391 24.13 0.55 -25.90
N ARG A 392 24.07 1.80 -25.42
CA ARG A 392 24.18 2.98 -26.28
C ARG A 392 25.53 3.06 -26.98
N GLN A 393 26.61 2.64 -26.31
CA GLN A 393 27.94 2.54 -26.93
C GLN A 393 27.98 1.40 -27.96
N SER A 394 27.43 0.22 -27.63
CA SER A 394 27.31 -0.93 -28.55
C SER A 394 26.53 -0.59 -29.83
N VAL A 395 25.39 0.09 -29.72
CA VAL A 395 24.60 0.53 -30.89
C VAL A 395 25.40 1.49 -31.77
N ALA A 396 26.21 2.36 -31.16
CA ALA A 396 27.06 3.29 -31.91
C ALA A 396 28.22 2.61 -32.66
N ILE A 397 28.55 1.36 -32.31
CA ILE A 397 29.59 0.54 -32.95
C ILE A 397 29.01 -0.70 -33.67
N GLU A 398 27.69 -0.72 -33.93
CA GLU A 398 26.96 -1.82 -34.61
C GLU A 398 27.11 -3.22 -33.94
N ASP A 399 27.30 -3.25 -32.62
CA ASP A 399 27.36 -4.49 -31.86
C ASP A 399 25.94 -5.06 -31.62
N ALA A 400 25.64 -6.14 -32.35
CA ALA A 400 24.37 -6.85 -32.28
C ALA A 400 24.11 -7.47 -30.89
N ILE A 401 25.15 -7.86 -30.15
CA ILE A 401 25.02 -8.52 -28.85
C ILE A 401 24.55 -7.50 -27.79
N GLY A 402 25.20 -6.34 -27.71
CA GLY A 402 24.80 -5.27 -26.78
C GLY A 402 23.40 -4.72 -27.06
N THR A 403 23.00 -4.66 -28.35
CA THR A 403 21.65 -4.26 -28.75
C THR A 403 20.59 -5.29 -28.34
N GLY A 404 20.89 -6.59 -28.50
CA GLY A 404 20.01 -7.68 -28.08
C GLY A 404 19.75 -7.71 -26.57
N ILE A 405 20.78 -7.49 -25.76
CA ILE A 405 20.65 -7.45 -24.29
C ILE A 405 19.76 -6.28 -23.84
N ALA A 406 19.90 -5.09 -24.44
CA ALA A 406 19.07 -3.94 -24.11
C ALA A 406 17.58 -4.15 -24.48
N ALA A 407 17.32 -4.77 -25.63
CA ALA A 407 15.98 -5.13 -26.05
C ALA A 407 15.34 -6.16 -25.10
N LEU A 408 16.11 -7.16 -24.66
CA LEU A 408 15.65 -8.16 -23.69
C LEU A 408 15.25 -7.50 -22.36
N VAL A 409 16.04 -6.55 -21.85
CA VAL A 409 15.76 -5.84 -20.60
C VAL A 409 14.47 -5.02 -20.69
N ILE A 410 14.27 -4.29 -21.78
CA ILE A 410 13.03 -3.52 -22.02
C ILE A 410 11.84 -4.50 -22.12
N LEU A 411 12.00 -5.60 -22.84
CA LEU A 411 10.97 -6.63 -22.97
C LEU A 411 10.63 -7.23 -21.60
N SER A 412 11.61 -7.55 -20.76
CA SER A 412 11.36 -8.05 -19.40
C SER A 412 10.60 -7.04 -18.53
N ALA A 413 10.89 -5.74 -18.65
CA ALA A 413 10.14 -4.71 -17.93
C ALA A 413 8.68 -4.61 -18.41
N VAL A 414 8.44 -4.64 -19.72
CA VAL A 414 7.08 -4.63 -20.31
C VAL A 414 6.31 -5.89 -19.91
N VAL A 415 6.93 -7.06 -20.03
CA VAL A 415 6.34 -8.35 -19.64
C VAL A 415 6.03 -8.37 -18.14
N GLY A 416 6.91 -7.84 -17.29
CA GLY A 416 6.66 -7.73 -15.85
C GLY A 416 5.45 -6.85 -15.51
N VAL A 417 5.32 -5.68 -16.14
CA VAL A 417 4.15 -4.80 -15.95
C VAL A 417 2.88 -5.47 -16.46
N ALA A 418 2.93 -6.09 -17.65
CA ALA A 418 1.80 -6.82 -18.20
C ALA A 418 1.39 -7.96 -17.26
N GLY A 419 2.34 -8.76 -16.78
CA GLY A 419 2.11 -9.83 -15.82
C GLY A 419 1.50 -9.34 -14.50
N ALA A 420 1.99 -8.23 -13.94
CA ALA A 420 1.42 -7.64 -12.72
C ALA A 420 -0.04 -7.19 -12.91
N ASN A 421 -0.36 -6.62 -14.09
CA ASN A 421 -1.73 -6.24 -14.42
C ASN A 421 -2.63 -7.47 -14.65
N VAL A 422 -2.10 -8.51 -15.30
CA VAL A 422 -2.80 -9.79 -15.48
C VAL A 422 -3.08 -10.42 -14.13
N ALA A 423 -2.08 -10.57 -13.25
CA ALA A 423 -2.26 -11.11 -11.89
C ALA A 423 -3.18 -10.23 -11.03
N TYR A 424 -3.23 -8.92 -11.26
CA TYR A 424 -4.19 -8.04 -10.59
C TYR A 424 -5.64 -8.34 -10.99
N VAL A 425 -5.87 -8.63 -12.27
CA VAL A 425 -7.20 -8.93 -12.80
C VAL A 425 -7.59 -10.40 -12.55
N ASP A 426 -6.65 -11.32 -12.69
CA ASP A 426 -6.82 -12.75 -12.41
C ASP A 426 -6.52 -13.03 -10.93
N SER A 427 -7.36 -12.47 -10.07
CA SER A 427 -7.13 -12.41 -8.63
C SER A 427 -7.24 -13.76 -7.90
N THR A 428 -7.48 -14.86 -8.62
CA THR A 428 -7.58 -16.21 -8.04
C THR A 428 -6.81 -17.29 -8.80
N SER A 429 -5.87 -16.88 -9.67
CA SER A 429 -4.95 -17.80 -10.33
C SER A 429 -3.98 -18.43 -9.31
N GLU A 430 -4.08 -19.75 -9.13
CA GLU A 430 -3.11 -20.54 -8.35
C GLU A 430 -1.68 -20.41 -8.89
N ASN A 431 -1.52 -20.03 -10.16
CA ASN A 431 -0.20 -19.82 -10.77
C ASN A 431 0.52 -18.58 -10.20
N ASP A 432 -0.21 -17.66 -9.57
CA ASP A 432 0.30 -16.38 -9.05
C ASP A 432 0.27 -16.29 -7.52
N LYS A 433 0.11 -17.42 -6.82
CA LYS A 433 -0.03 -17.50 -5.36
C LYS A 433 1.13 -16.88 -4.56
N GLN A 434 2.29 -16.66 -5.19
CA GLN A 434 3.45 -16.00 -4.59
C GLN A 434 3.26 -14.49 -4.40
N VAL A 435 2.31 -13.88 -5.10
CA VAL A 435 1.99 -12.43 -4.99
C VAL A 435 0.53 -12.19 -4.59
N LEU A 436 -0.34 -13.19 -4.80
CA LEU A 436 -1.70 -13.20 -4.26
C LEU A 436 -1.67 -13.67 -2.80
N GLN A 437 -2.56 -13.12 -1.97
CA GLN A 437 -2.73 -13.57 -0.59
C GLN A 437 -4.02 -14.40 -0.51
N TRP A 438 -3.98 -15.47 0.28
CA TRP A 438 -5.05 -16.47 0.42
C TRP A 438 -6.47 -15.91 0.53
N ALA A 439 -6.68 -14.79 1.21
CA ALA A 439 -7.97 -14.20 1.51
C ALA A 439 -8.49 -13.27 0.39
N GLN A 440 -8.16 -13.56 -0.87
CA GLN A 440 -8.69 -12.86 -2.04
C GLN A 440 -9.89 -13.63 -2.62
N PRO A 441 -11.11 -13.05 -2.61
CA PRO A 441 -12.24 -13.64 -3.34
C PRO A 441 -12.07 -13.51 -4.85
N ASN A 442 -12.80 -14.35 -5.58
CA ASN A 442 -12.91 -14.26 -7.03
C ASN A 442 -13.74 -13.04 -7.47
N ASN A 443 -13.45 -12.55 -8.66
CA ASN A 443 -14.08 -11.38 -9.25
C ASN A 443 -15.49 -11.66 -9.78
N ASP A 444 -15.86 -12.93 -10.03
CA ASP A 444 -17.22 -13.32 -10.40
C ASP A 444 -18.25 -13.00 -9.30
N LEU A 445 -17.83 -12.95 -8.04
CA LEU A 445 -18.66 -12.50 -6.90
C LEU A 445 -19.16 -11.06 -7.07
N LYS A 446 -18.47 -10.23 -7.86
CA LYS A 446 -18.78 -8.80 -8.00
C LYS A 446 -20.17 -8.57 -8.58
N ASP A 447 -20.57 -9.36 -9.58
CA ASP A 447 -21.88 -9.19 -10.21
C ASP A 447 -22.98 -9.51 -9.20
N THR A 448 -22.85 -10.61 -8.45
CA THR A 448 -23.76 -11.00 -7.36
C THR A 448 -23.83 -9.93 -6.26
N LEU A 449 -22.71 -9.30 -5.90
CA LEU A 449 -22.69 -8.20 -4.91
C LEU A 449 -23.42 -6.95 -5.43
N GLN A 450 -23.29 -6.64 -6.72
CA GLN A 450 -24.04 -5.53 -7.32
C GLN A 450 -25.54 -5.82 -7.36
N GLN A 451 -25.93 -7.07 -7.58
CA GLN A 451 -27.33 -7.49 -7.52
C GLN A 451 -27.89 -7.33 -6.10
N MET A 452 -27.17 -7.82 -5.09
CA MET A 452 -27.49 -7.61 -3.69
C MET A 452 -27.68 -6.11 -3.36
N GLY A 453 -26.77 -5.25 -3.85
CA GLY A 453 -26.90 -3.80 -3.64
C GLY A 453 -28.17 -3.21 -4.27
N ARG A 454 -28.56 -3.66 -5.47
CA ARG A 454 -29.80 -3.21 -6.14
C ARG A 454 -31.06 -3.68 -5.42
N ILE A 455 -31.04 -4.88 -4.84
CA ILE A 455 -32.16 -5.41 -4.04
C ILE A 455 -32.35 -4.58 -2.78
N ALA A 456 -31.26 -4.28 -2.06
CA ALA A 456 -31.26 -3.48 -0.85
C ALA A 456 -31.80 -2.04 -1.06
N GLU A 457 -31.72 -1.49 -2.27
CA GLU A 457 -32.33 -0.18 -2.59
C GLU A 457 -33.87 -0.19 -2.56
N THR A 458 -34.49 -1.35 -2.74
CA THR A 458 -35.95 -1.45 -2.95
C THR A 458 -36.70 -2.28 -1.91
N ASN A 459 -36.00 -3.19 -1.24
CA ASN A 459 -36.59 -4.06 -0.24
C ASN A 459 -36.85 -3.30 1.08
N GLU A 460 -37.93 -3.68 1.77
CA GLU A 460 -38.22 -3.20 3.13
C GLU A 460 -37.99 -4.34 4.12
N GLY A 461 -37.20 -4.10 5.16
CA GLY A 461 -36.88 -5.11 6.18
C GLY A 461 -35.43 -5.54 6.15
N HIS A 462 -35.15 -6.81 6.42
CA HIS A 462 -33.80 -7.36 6.26
C HIS A 462 -33.55 -7.66 4.79
N ASP A 463 -32.39 -7.23 4.28
CA ASP A 463 -32.00 -7.43 2.88
C ASP A 463 -31.13 -8.67 2.73
N VAL A 464 -30.22 -8.87 3.69
CA VAL A 464 -29.19 -9.91 3.64
C VAL A 464 -29.17 -10.69 4.95
N LEU A 465 -29.26 -12.02 4.85
CA LEU A 465 -29.05 -12.94 5.98
C LEU A 465 -27.77 -13.73 5.77
N PHE A 466 -26.88 -13.66 6.76
CA PHE A 466 -25.74 -14.58 6.88
C PHE A 466 -26.18 -15.84 7.62
N TYR A 467 -26.15 -16.99 6.95
CA TYR A 467 -26.48 -18.26 7.58
C TYR A 467 -25.30 -18.71 8.46
N GLY A 468 -25.48 -18.60 9.77
CA GLY A 468 -24.45 -18.96 10.74
C GLY A 468 -24.22 -20.46 10.78
N THR A 469 -22.95 -20.86 10.88
CA THR A 469 -22.56 -22.28 10.77
C THR A 469 -21.33 -22.59 11.63
N LYS A 470 -20.96 -23.87 11.70
CA LYS A 470 -19.70 -24.31 12.30
C LYS A 470 -18.80 -24.88 11.22
N HIS A 471 -17.54 -24.44 11.21
CA HIS A 471 -16.54 -24.96 10.27
C HIS A 471 -16.40 -26.48 10.44
N PRO A 472 -16.53 -27.30 9.37
CA PRO A 472 -16.62 -28.76 9.48
C PRO A 472 -15.42 -29.42 10.17
N SER A 473 -14.23 -28.84 10.05
CA SER A 473 -13.00 -29.43 10.60
C SER A 473 -12.55 -28.83 11.93
N SER A 474 -12.79 -27.54 12.16
CA SER A 474 -12.29 -26.83 13.35
C SER A 474 -13.38 -26.62 14.42
N GLY A 475 -14.66 -26.71 14.02
CA GLY A 475 -15.79 -26.41 14.90
C GLY A 475 -15.95 -24.92 15.22
N GLU A 476 -15.17 -24.04 14.60
CA GLU A 476 -15.25 -22.59 14.73
C GLU A 476 -16.59 -22.08 14.22
N THR A 477 -17.20 -21.15 14.96
CA THR A 477 -18.46 -20.53 14.54
C THR A 477 -18.18 -19.46 13.48
N LEU A 478 -18.87 -19.56 12.34
CA LEU A 478 -18.73 -18.64 11.22
C LEU A 478 -20.08 -18.00 10.88
N PHE A 479 -20.05 -16.82 10.25
CA PHE A 479 -21.18 -16.02 9.76
C PHE A 479 -22.21 -15.55 10.78
N TYR A 480 -22.14 -15.99 12.03
CA TYR A 480 -23.03 -15.57 13.11
C TYR A 480 -22.49 -14.40 13.94
N VAL A 481 -23.28 -13.34 14.04
CA VAL A 481 -23.09 -12.22 14.95
C VAL A 481 -24.39 -12.05 15.75
N GLN A 482 -24.28 -12.09 17.08
CA GLN A 482 -25.44 -12.08 17.97
C GLN A 482 -26.18 -10.73 17.97
N ASP A 483 -25.44 -9.63 17.86
CA ASP A 483 -25.99 -8.28 17.85
C ASP A 483 -25.32 -7.48 16.72
N GLU A 484 -26.06 -7.27 15.63
CA GLU A 484 -25.61 -6.52 14.45
C GLU A 484 -25.46 -5.02 14.74
N SER A 485 -26.05 -4.51 15.83
CA SER A 485 -25.93 -3.11 16.25
C SER A 485 -24.69 -2.83 17.11
N ASP A 486 -24.08 -3.86 17.72
CA ASP A 486 -22.92 -3.74 18.63
C ASP A 486 -21.63 -4.39 18.09
N VAL A 487 -21.50 -4.50 16.77
CA VAL A 487 -20.26 -4.96 16.12
C VAL A 487 -19.05 -4.15 16.60
N LEU A 488 -19.25 -2.87 16.95
CA LEU A 488 -18.20 -1.91 17.28
C LEU A 488 -17.53 -2.13 18.65
N ALA A 489 -18.26 -2.64 19.66
CA ALA A 489 -17.72 -2.83 21.00
C ALA A 489 -17.04 -4.20 21.21
N HIS A 490 -17.46 -5.23 20.46
CA HIS A 490 -17.02 -6.62 20.67
C HIS A 490 -16.44 -7.30 19.42
N TRP A 491 -15.97 -6.52 18.43
CA TRP A 491 -15.45 -7.04 17.16
C TRP A 491 -14.41 -8.18 17.31
N GLN A 492 -13.59 -8.17 18.38
CA GLN A 492 -12.58 -9.19 18.70
C GLN A 492 -13.16 -10.55 19.13
N VAL A 493 -14.42 -10.54 19.60
CA VAL A 493 -15.11 -11.69 20.20
C VAL A 493 -16.32 -12.11 19.35
N SER A 494 -16.76 -11.24 18.43
CA SER A 494 -17.78 -11.54 17.44
C SER A 494 -17.19 -12.32 16.26
N ASN A 495 -17.93 -13.27 15.69
CA ASN A 495 -17.50 -13.97 14.47
C ASN A 495 -17.64 -13.09 13.21
N TRP A 496 -17.78 -11.77 13.36
CA TRP A 496 -17.93 -10.81 12.26
C TRP A 496 -16.79 -10.92 11.23
N HIS A 497 -15.56 -11.18 11.68
CA HIS A 497 -14.40 -11.36 10.80
C HIS A 497 -14.55 -12.49 9.79
N SER A 498 -15.33 -13.53 10.10
CA SER A 498 -15.58 -14.63 9.16
C SER A 498 -16.32 -14.18 7.90
N ARG A 499 -17.02 -13.04 7.94
CA ARG A 499 -17.79 -12.47 6.82
C ARG A 499 -16.95 -11.66 5.83
N LEU A 500 -15.70 -11.34 6.15
CA LEU A 500 -14.88 -10.47 5.29
C LEU A 500 -14.75 -11.05 3.87
N PRO A 501 -14.73 -10.23 2.82
CA PRO A 501 -14.83 -8.77 2.80
C PRO A 501 -16.28 -8.25 2.74
N LEU A 502 -17.30 -9.11 2.82
CA LEU A 502 -18.71 -8.79 2.51
C LEU A 502 -19.27 -7.58 3.29
N PRO A 503 -18.91 -7.35 4.58
CA PRO A 503 -19.36 -6.18 5.32
C PRO A 503 -19.04 -4.84 4.66
N TRP A 504 -17.95 -4.74 3.88
CA TRP A 504 -17.67 -3.53 3.09
C TRP A 504 -18.81 -3.25 2.10
N TYR A 505 -19.31 -4.27 1.42
CA TYR A 505 -20.34 -4.13 0.41
C TYR A 505 -21.72 -3.94 1.02
N THR A 506 -22.08 -4.71 2.05
CA THR A 506 -23.39 -4.53 2.71
C THR A 506 -23.50 -3.13 3.30
N GLU A 507 -22.44 -2.62 3.94
CA GLU A 507 -22.41 -1.25 4.47
C GLU A 507 -22.42 -0.20 3.35
N MET A 508 -21.60 -0.40 2.30
CA MET A 508 -21.53 0.53 1.17
C MET A 508 -22.87 0.67 0.43
N TYR A 509 -23.65 -0.42 0.34
CA TYR A 509 -24.98 -0.42 -0.25
C TYR A 509 -26.09 -0.03 0.73
N GLY A 510 -25.77 0.19 2.02
CA GLY A 510 -26.77 0.50 3.05
C GLY A 510 -27.72 -0.66 3.34
N ALA A 511 -27.29 -1.90 3.10
CA ALA A 511 -28.11 -3.09 3.29
C ALA A 511 -28.34 -3.38 4.78
N ASN A 512 -29.58 -3.71 5.14
CA ASN A 512 -29.94 -4.17 6.47
C ASN A 512 -29.62 -5.66 6.62
N VAL A 513 -28.68 -5.98 7.51
CA VAL A 513 -28.10 -7.31 7.67
C VAL A 513 -28.60 -8.00 8.92
N THR A 514 -28.79 -9.31 8.85
CA THR A 514 -29.02 -10.19 10.00
C THR A 514 -28.22 -11.49 9.88
N SER A 515 -28.21 -12.31 10.94
CA SER A 515 -27.64 -13.65 10.89
C SER A 515 -28.32 -14.66 11.81
N THR A 516 -28.23 -15.93 11.43
CA THR A 516 -28.77 -17.02 12.24
C THR A 516 -27.73 -17.58 13.21
N PRO A 517 -28.13 -17.98 14.43
CA PRO A 517 -27.32 -18.85 15.26
C PRO A 517 -27.01 -20.20 14.56
N PRO A 518 -25.84 -20.83 14.79
CA PRO A 518 -25.43 -22.06 14.09
C PRO A 518 -26.30 -23.30 14.36
N ASN A 519 -27.25 -23.21 15.30
CA ASN A 519 -28.18 -24.28 15.65
C ASN A 519 -29.57 -24.11 15.01
N VAL A 520 -29.82 -23.00 14.32
CA VAL A 520 -31.05 -22.80 13.55
C VAL A 520 -31.00 -23.67 12.31
N THR A 521 -32.10 -24.36 12.00
CA THR A 521 -32.19 -25.22 10.81
C THR A 521 -32.53 -24.42 9.56
N ALA A 522 -32.14 -24.91 8.38
CA ALA A 522 -32.46 -24.28 7.09
C ALA A 522 -33.98 -24.05 6.93
N THR A 523 -34.81 -25.01 7.35
CA THR A 523 -36.28 -24.91 7.29
C THR A 523 -36.85 -23.88 8.26
N GLU A 524 -36.24 -23.70 9.44
CA GLU A 524 -36.64 -22.66 10.40
C GLU A 524 -36.29 -21.27 9.86
N MET A 525 -35.07 -21.10 9.34
CA MET A 525 -34.63 -19.84 8.71
C MET A 525 -35.51 -19.46 7.52
N ALA A 526 -35.87 -20.43 6.66
CA ALA A 526 -36.66 -20.21 5.46
C ALA A 526 -38.09 -19.68 5.70
N GLN A 527 -38.59 -19.71 6.95
CA GLN A 527 -39.93 -19.17 7.27
C GLN A 527 -40.00 -17.65 7.15
N ASP A 528 -38.87 -16.96 7.30
CA ASP A 528 -38.74 -15.51 7.26
C ASP A 528 -37.41 -15.12 6.58
N ALA A 529 -37.09 -15.81 5.47
CA ALA A 529 -35.85 -15.55 4.74
C ALA A 529 -35.94 -14.21 3.99
N PRO A 530 -34.90 -13.35 4.08
CA PRO A 530 -34.84 -12.15 3.26
C PRO A 530 -34.48 -12.48 1.81
N PRO A 531 -34.56 -11.49 0.90
CA PRO A 531 -34.24 -11.68 -0.52
C PRO A 531 -32.87 -12.27 -0.81
N VAL A 532 -31.86 -12.00 0.04
CA VAL A 532 -30.50 -12.51 -0.13
C VAL A 532 -30.07 -13.34 1.10
N VAL A 533 -29.68 -14.60 0.86
CA VAL A 533 -29.11 -15.47 1.90
C VAL A 533 -27.70 -15.88 1.50
N ILE A 534 -26.72 -15.61 2.37
CA ILE A 534 -25.31 -15.95 2.15
C ILE A 534 -24.91 -17.08 3.12
N ALA A 535 -24.39 -18.17 2.58
CA ALA A 535 -23.94 -19.32 3.35
C ALA A 535 -22.62 -19.88 2.82
N TYR A 536 -21.96 -20.72 3.62
CA TYR A 536 -20.86 -21.54 3.12
C TYR A 536 -21.40 -22.71 2.28
N ASP A 537 -20.59 -23.16 1.31
CA ASP A 537 -20.97 -24.21 0.35
C ASP A 537 -21.35 -25.54 1.00
N TRP A 538 -20.79 -25.88 2.16
CA TRP A 538 -21.15 -27.10 2.90
C TRP A 538 -22.58 -27.09 3.46
N ASN A 539 -23.24 -25.93 3.55
CA ASN A 539 -24.66 -25.81 3.90
C ASN A 539 -25.58 -25.75 2.67
N ARG A 540 -25.02 -25.84 1.45
CA ARG A 540 -25.78 -25.66 0.21
C ARG A 540 -26.96 -26.61 0.07
N SER A 541 -26.73 -27.92 0.25
CA SER A 541 -27.76 -28.93 -0.01
C SER A 541 -29.01 -28.74 0.84
N GLU A 542 -28.85 -28.41 2.13
CA GLU A 542 -29.99 -28.18 3.04
C GLU A 542 -30.72 -26.86 2.75
N LEU A 543 -30.02 -25.85 2.24
CA LEU A 543 -30.59 -24.55 1.89
C LEU A 543 -31.32 -24.58 0.54
N GLU A 544 -30.80 -25.30 -0.46
CA GLU A 544 -31.50 -25.50 -1.74
C GLU A 544 -32.86 -26.20 -1.55
N ASP A 545 -32.92 -27.19 -0.65
CA ASP A 545 -34.18 -27.87 -0.29
C ASP A 545 -35.16 -26.93 0.44
N ALA A 546 -34.64 -25.97 1.22
CA ALA A 546 -35.45 -25.05 2.03
C ALA A 546 -35.88 -23.77 1.28
N LEU A 547 -35.16 -23.38 0.22
CA LEU A 547 -35.36 -22.14 -0.55
C LEU A 547 -35.69 -22.43 -2.04
N PRO A 548 -36.82 -23.09 -2.37
CA PRO A 548 -37.13 -23.51 -3.74
C PRO A 548 -37.38 -22.37 -4.74
N GLY A 549 -37.55 -21.14 -4.26
CA GLY A 549 -37.75 -19.93 -5.09
C GLY A 549 -36.51 -19.06 -5.21
N TYR A 550 -35.32 -19.56 -4.85
CA TYR A 550 -34.08 -18.80 -4.89
C TYR A 550 -33.14 -19.35 -5.96
N THR A 551 -32.48 -18.45 -6.68
CA THR A 551 -31.36 -18.77 -7.57
C THR A 551 -30.05 -18.80 -6.79
N VAL A 552 -29.25 -19.85 -6.99
CA VAL A 552 -27.97 -20.05 -6.27
C VAL A 552 -26.78 -19.62 -7.12
N HIS A 553 -25.94 -18.76 -6.53
CA HIS A 553 -24.67 -18.32 -7.09
C HIS A 553 -23.51 -18.79 -6.20
N GLU A 554 -22.65 -19.64 -6.73
CA GLU A 554 -21.48 -20.15 -5.99
C GLU A 554 -20.23 -19.34 -6.37
N HIS A 555 -19.45 -18.95 -5.37
CA HIS A 555 -18.24 -18.16 -5.56
C HIS A 555 -17.09 -18.65 -4.69
N LYS A 556 -15.87 -18.59 -5.23
CA LYS A 556 -14.65 -18.78 -4.43
C LYS A 556 -14.47 -17.61 -3.48
N PHE A 557 -14.57 -17.87 -2.19
CA PHE A 557 -14.51 -16.84 -1.15
C PHE A 557 -13.09 -16.52 -0.71
N LYS A 558 -12.18 -17.48 -0.93
CA LYS A 558 -10.73 -17.37 -0.77
C LYS A 558 -10.04 -18.01 -1.97
N LEU A 559 -8.74 -17.79 -2.14
CA LEU A 559 -7.95 -18.36 -3.25
C LEU A 559 -8.13 -19.88 -3.34
N TRP A 560 -8.12 -20.57 -2.19
CA TRP A 560 -8.32 -22.02 -2.08
C TRP A 560 -9.16 -22.42 -0.86
N ASN A 561 -9.85 -23.55 -1.00
CA ASN A 561 -10.54 -24.34 0.04
C ASN A 561 -11.78 -23.73 0.72
N GLU A 562 -12.26 -22.55 0.31
CA GLU A 562 -13.49 -21.97 0.86
C GLU A 562 -14.34 -21.33 -0.24
N ASN A 563 -15.54 -21.87 -0.42
CA ASN A 563 -16.57 -21.33 -1.30
C ASN A 563 -17.74 -20.83 -0.46
N ILE A 564 -18.42 -19.80 -0.97
CA ILE A 564 -19.72 -19.37 -0.47
C ILE A 564 -20.77 -19.57 -1.54
N VAL A 565 -22.01 -19.72 -1.10
CA VAL A 565 -23.20 -19.73 -1.93
C VAL A 565 -24.07 -18.54 -1.53
N VAL A 566 -24.51 -17.79 -2.54
CA VAL A 566 -25.42 -16.65 -2.39
C VAL A 566 -26.73 -17.04 -3.06
N PHE A 567 -27.78 -17.14 -2.27
CA PHE A 567 -29.15 -17.37 -2.73
C PHE A 567 -29.81 -16.02 -2.93
N ILE A 568 -30.42 -15.80 -4.09
CA ILE A 568 -31.18 -14.59 -4.43
C ILE A 568 -32.59 -15.01 -4.83
N ASP A 569 -33.63 -14.38 -4.24
CA ASP A 569 -35.03 -14.65 -4.58
C ASP A 569 -35.30 -14.44 -6.09
N GLU A 570 -35.98 -15.41 -6.73
CA GLU A 570 -36.25 -15.40 -8.17
C GLU A 570 -37.12 -14.22 -8.62
N GLU A 571 -38.07 -13.75 -7.81
CA GLU A 571 -38.91 -12.60 -8.16
C GLU A 571 -38.06 -11.34 -8.23
N ASP A 572 -37.17 -11.14 -7.27
CA ASP A 572 -36.24 -10.01 -7.23
C ASP A 572 -35.21 -10.10 -8.36
N TYR A 573 -34.69 -11.29 -8.63
CA TYR A 573 -33.78 -11.55 -9.74
C TYR A 573 -34.42 -11.21 -11.10
N VAL A 574 -35.67 -11.62 -11.34
CA VAL A 574 -36.39 -11.33 -12.59
C VAL A 574 -36.76 -9.85 -12.70
N ASN A 575 -37.15 -9.21 -11.61
CA ASN A 575 -37.46 -7.78 -11.58
C ASN A 575 -36.23 -6.94 -11.92
N GLU A 576 -35.06 -7.35 -11.44
CA GLU A 576 -33.79 -6.74 -11.77
C GLU A 576 -33.42 -6.91 -13.25
N GLN A 577 -33.48 -8.13 -13.79
CA GLN A 577 -33.21 -8.37 -15.22
C GLN A 577 -34.09 -7.50 -16.12
N ARG A 578 -35.37 -7.31 -15.75
CA ARG A 578 -36.29 -6.42 -16.45
C ARG A 578 -35.90 -4.95 -16.31
N ALA A 579 -35.41 -4.53 -15.14
CA ALA A 579 -34.92 -3.18 -14.93
C ALA A 579 -33.68 -2.87 -15.77
N ASP A 580 -32.74 -3.81 -15.87
CA ASP A 580 -31.54 -3.68 -16.69
C ASP A 580 -31.86 -3.61 -18.19
N LEU A 581 -32.80 -4.42 -18.68
CA LEU A 581 -33.30 -4.33 -20.06
C LEU A 581 -33.94 -2.97 -20.36
N ARG A 582 -34.71 -2.40 -19.42
CA ARG A 582 -35.30 -1.06 -19.56
C ARG A 582 -34.25 0.06 -19.56
N ARG A 583 -33.16 -0.09 -18.81
CA ARG A 583 -32.03 0.86 -18.77
C ARG A 583 -31.17 0.78 -20.05
N ALA A 584 -31.09 -0.40 -20.67
CA ALA A 584 -30.31 -0.64 -21.89
C ALA A 584 -31.02 -0.22 -23.19
N GLU A 585 -32.33 0.01 -23.18
CA GLU A 585 -33.05 0.57 -24.33
C GLU A 585 -32.63 2.04 -24.55
N PRO A 586 -32.02 2.41 -25.70
CA PRO A 586 -31.78 3.81 -26.00
C PRO A 586 -33.12 4.51 -26.15
N ALA A 587 -33.34 5.59 -25.41
CA ALA A 587 -34.57 6.39 -25.40
C ALA A 587 -35.11 6.58 -26.82
N SER A 588 -36.08 5.74 -27.20
CA SER A 588 -36.50 5.65 -28.59
C SER A 588 -37.24 6.93 -28.97
N THR A 589 -36.80 7.46 -30.10
CA THR A 589 -37.26 8.69 -30.69
C THR A 589 -38.72 8.57 -31.14
N LYS A 590 -39.48 9.64 -30.90
CA LYS A 590 -40.74 10.08 -31.55
C LYS A 590 -42.08 9.55 -31.03
N ARG A 591 -42.92 10.52 -30.67
CA ARG A 591 -44.05 10.91 -31.55
C ARG A 591 -44.18 12.44 -31.64
N VAL A 592 -43.57 13.01 -32.68
CA VAL A 592 -44.03 14.30 -33.23
C VAL A 592 -45.39 14.04 -33.86
N ARG A 593 -46.45 14.58 -33.27
CA ARG A 593 -47.78 14.58 -33.89
C ARG A 593 -47.77 15.61 -35.02
N ASN A 594 -48.10 15.15 -36.22
CA ASN A 594 -48.39 15.99 -37.37
C ASN A 594 -49.52 16.97 -37.02
N ALA A 595 -49.30 18.26 -37.25
CA ALA A 595 -50.37 19.24 -37.39
C ALA A 595 -50.92 19.16 -38.84
N PRO A 596 -52.24 19.23 -39.06
CA PRO A 596 -52.79 19.31 -40.40
C PRO A 596 -52.73 20.74 -40.92
N VAL A 597 -52.40 20.88 -42.19
CA VAL A 597 -52.61 22.09 -42.99
C VAL A 597 -54.10 22.16 -43.35
N VAL A 598 -54.83 23.12 -42.77
CA VAL A 598 -55.74 24.08 -43.43
C VAL A 598 -55.76 25.34 -42.59
#